data_AF-A0A0S2FF71-F1
#
_entry.id   AF-A0A0S2FF71-F1
#
_cell.length_a   1.000
_cell.length_b   1.000
_cell.length_c   1.000
_cell.angle_alpha   90.00
_cell.angle_beta   90.00
_cell.angle_gamma   90.00
#
_symmetry.space_group_name_H-M   'P 1'
#
loop_
_entity.id
_entity.type
_entity.pdbx_description
1 polymer ?
#
loop_
_entity_poly.entity_id
_entity_poly.type
_entity_poly.pdbx_seq_one_letter_code
_entity_poly.pdbx_strand_id
1 'polypeptide(L)'
;MNSKIALCCLALSWPGLVSAATAAKPDVPMRVSPWLSESMDSKTCPIVHVYLAGAGSAQGGSALATVWRSRDDESSALEAWPALHLSIGGQPHALRREGPHSDIETATLQRQRGETLRWSDAGAELSAELRLGVPSLSVEEDGRWTRLPAAQAGQARAAMDDASTLTRWKGHLTVTVRGQRWQREVEVESLCGP
;
A
#
# COMPACT_ATOMS: atom_id res chain seq x y z
N MET A 1 16.38 -71.34 37.23
CA MET A 1 16.53 -70.70 35.91
C MET A 1 15.26 -69.92 35.64
N ASN A 2 15.26 -68.61 35.87
CA ASN A 2 14.11 -67.71 35.69
C ASN A 2 14.61 -66.26 35.65
N SER A 3 13.96 -65.42 34.82
CA SER A 3 13.95 -63.95 34.85
C SER A 3 15.20 -63.25 34.28
N LYS A 4 15.15 -62.24 33.40
CA LYS A 4 14.09 -61.32 32.94
C LYS A 4 14.45 -60.82 31.53
N ILE A 5 13.46 -60.75 30.64
CA ILE A 5 13.55 -60.04 29.35
C ILE A 5 13.32 -58.56 29.64
N ALA A 6 14.29 -57.70 29.30
CA ALA A 6 14.13 -56.25 29.35
C ALA A 6 13.62 -55.76 27.98
N LEU A 7 12.36 -55.31 27.94
CA LEU A 7 11.79 -54.60 26.80
C LEU A 7 12.37 -53.18 26.76
N CYS A 8 13.19 -52.87 25.76
CA CYS A 8 13.53 -51.50 25.40
C CYS A 8 12.34 -50.87 24.65
N CYS A 9 11.60 -49.99 25.33
CA CYS A 9 10.64 -49.10 24.69
C CYS A 9 11.39 -48.04 23.87
N LEU A 10 11.48 -48.26 22.55
CA LEU A 10 11.83 -47.21 21.59
C LEU A 10 10.66 -46.22 21.52
N ALA A 11 10.80 -45.09 22.21
CA ALA A 11 9.92 -43.95 22.03
C ALA A 11 10.14 -43.36 20.64
N LEU A 12 9.24 -43.69 19.71
CA LEU A 12 9.09 -43.01 18.43
C LEU A 12 8.65 -41.57 18.69
N SER A 13 9.60 -40.63 18.65
CA SER A 13 9.28 -39.21 18.58
C SER A 13 8.74 -38.90 17.17
N TRP A 14 7.43 -38.69 17.07
CA TRP A 14 6.84 -38.13 15.86
C TRP A 14 7.46 -36.75 15.58
N PRO A 15 7.87 -36.45 14.33
CA PRO A 15 8.28 -35.11 13.97
C PRO A 15 7.08 -34.19 14.17
N GLY A 16 7.21 -33.27 15.13
CA GLY A 16 6.20 -32.26 15.40
C GLY A 16 5.83 -31.54 14.11
N LEU A 17 4.53 -31.42 13.88
CA LEU A 17 3.96 -30.59 12.82
C LEU A 17 4.57 -29.19 12.98
N VAL A 18 5.51 -28.85 12.09
CA VAL A 18 6.01 -27.48 11.96
C VAL A 18 4.82 -26.65 11.52
N SER A 19 4.19 -25.98 12.48
CA SER A 19 3.15 -25.00 12.20
C SER A 19 3.78 -23.94 11.30
N ALA A 20 3.43 -23.96 10.02
CA ALA A 20 3.84 -22.91 9.09
C ALA A 20 3.31 -21.60 9.66
N ALA A 21 4.22 -20.73 10.13
CA ALA A 21 3.86 -19.42 10.63
C ALA A 21 3.01 -18.72 9.57
N THR A 22 1.79 -18.31 9.93
CA THR A 22 0.91 -17.60 9.00
C THR A 22 1.65 -16.39 8.46
N ALA A 23 1.67 -16.23 7.13
CA ALA A 23 2.30 -15.09 6.49
C ALA A 23 1.81 -13.79 7.15
N ALA A 24 2.77 -12.96 7.58
CA ALA A 24 2.45 -11.67 8.18
C ALA A 24 1.66 -10.84 7.14
N LYS A 25 0.53 -10.30 7.59
CA LYS A 25 -0.39 -9.52 6.76
C LYS A 25 -0.43 -8.08 7.26
N PRO A 26 -0.72 -7.10 6.39
CA PRO A 26 -1.03 -5.75 6.82
C PRO A 26 -2.21 -5.73 7.79
N ASP A 27 -2.13 -4.89 8.81
CA ASP A 27 -3.22 -4.60 9.72
C ASP A 27 -4.30 -3.80 8.99
N VAL A 28 -5.57 -4.09 9.31
CA VAL A 28 -6.74 -3.40 8.76
C VAL A 28 -7.71 -3.09 9.91
N PRO A 29 -7.88 -1.82 10.32
CA PRO A 29 -7.16 -0.64 9.84
C PRO A 29 -5.66 -0.68 10.12
N MET A 30 -4.91 -0.01 9.25
CA MET A 30 -3.53 0.36 9.54
C MET A 30 -3.49 1.19 10.82
N ARG A 31 -2.55 0.87 11.71
CA ARG A 31 -2.20 1.75 12.82
C ARG A 31 -1.35 2.91 12.30
N VAL A 32 -1.84 4.13 12.47
CA VAL A 32 -1.16 5.36 12.05
C VAL A 32 -0.21 5.80 13.15
N SER A 33 1.05 6.06 12.82
CA SER A 33 1.98 6.71 13.76
C SER A 33 1.61 8.19 13.95
N PRO A 34 1.82 8.80 15.12
CA PRO A 34 1.53 10.22 15.36
C PRO A 34 2.12 11.17 14.30
N TRP A 35 3.35 10.92 13.86
CA TRP A 35 4.00 11.71 12.82
C TRP A 35 3.28 11.65 11.46
N LEU A 36 2.76 10.48 11.07
CA LEU A 36 1.98 10.35 9.83
C LEU A 36 0.67 11.14 9.95
N SER A 37 0.03 11.13 11.12
CA SER A 37 -1.15 11.96 11.39
C SER A 37 -0.83 13.45 11.24
N GLU A 38 0.24 13.94 11.88
CA GLU A 38 0.68 15.33 11.79
C GLU A 38 1.05 15.75 10.35
N SER A 39 1.63 14.82 9.58
CA SER A 39 2.05 15.09 8.21
C SER A 39 0.86 15.16 7.22
N MET A 40 -0.19 14.38 7.47
CA MET A 40 -1.44 14.39 6.68
C MET A 40 -2.25 15.68 6.88
N ASP A 41 -2.07 16.39 7.99
CA ASP A 41 -2.74 17.68 8.24
C ASP A 41 -2.17 18.83 7.38
N SER A 42 -1.06 18.60 6.68
CA SER A 42 -0.51 19.56 5.73
C SER A 42 -1.28 19.50 4.40
N LYS A 43 -1.79 20.64 3.93
CA LYS A 43 -2.57 20.79 2.67
C LYS A 43 -1.73 20.56 1.40
N THR A 44 -1.08 19.40 1.29
CA THR A 44 -0.32 19.04 0.09
C THR A 44 -0.89 17.80 -0.56
N CYS A 45 -1.26 17.92 -1.83
CA CYS A 45 -1.46 16.75 -2.67
C CYS A 45 -0.13 15.98 -2.79
N PRO A 46 -0.09 14.64 -2.89
CA PRO A 46 -1.20 13.67 -2.90
C PRO A 46 -1.13 12.70 -1.72
N ILE A 47 -2.10 12.74 -0.79
CA ILE A 47 -2.27 11.62 0.14
C ILE A 47 -2.90 10.50 -0.67
N VAL A 48 -2.18 9.39 -0.82
CA VAL A 48 -2.68 8.23 -1.55
C VAL A 48 -3.05 7.14 -0.57
N HIS A 49 -4.32 6.78 -0.53
CA HIS A 49 -4.83 5.72 0.33
C HIS A 49 -4.95 4.41 -0.44
N VAL A 50 -4.63 3.30 0.23
CA VAL A 50 -4.79 1.94 -0.30
C VAL A 50 -5.81 1.21 0.55
N TYR A 51 -6.84 0.67 -0.10
CA TYR A 51 -7.94 -0.07 0.51
C TYR A 51 -7.97 -1.49 -0.02
N LEU A 52 -8.53 -2.42 0.76
CA LEU A 52 -8.89 -3.72 0.22
C LEU A 52 -10.02 -3.53 -0.81
N ALA A 53 -9.93 -4.22 -1.94
CA ALA A 53 -10.95 -4.10 -2.97
C ALA A 53 -12.36 -4.42 -2.41
N GLY A 54 -13.34 -3.58 -2.73
CA GLY A 54 -14.72 -3.73 -2.27
C GLY A 54 -14.98 -3.27 -0.82
N ALA A 55 -13.97 -2.77 -0.10
CA ALA A 55 -14.15 -2.21 1.24
C ALA A 55 -14.88 -0.84 1.25
N GLY A 56 -14.97 -0.18 0.09
CA GLY A 56 -15.64 1.12 -0.08
C GLY A 56 -14.88 2.27 0.58
N SER A 57 -14.52 3.30 -0.20
CA SER A 57 -13.87 4.51 0.32
C SER A 57 -14.85 5.48 1.01
N ALA A 58 -16.15 5.34 0.79
CA ALA A 58 -17.13 6.39 1.08
C ALA A 58 -17.48 6.62 2.56
N GLN A 59 -16.98 5.83 3.53
CA GLN A 59 -17.39 5.93 4.96
C GLN A 59 -16.27 5.59 5.95
N GLY A 60 -15.04 6.06 5.73
CA GLY A 60 -13.94 5.78 6.68
C GLY A 60 -13.46 4.33 6.61
N GLY A 61 -13.38 3.80 5.38
CA GLY A 61 -12.72 2.54 5.12
C GLY A 61 -11.35 2.52 5.78
N SER A 62 -11.09 1.46 6.54
CA SER A 62 -9.84 1.21 7.24
C SER A 62 -8.71 1.01 6.22
N ALA A 63 -8.03 2.09 5.80
CA ALA A 63 -6.90 2.01 4.88
C ALA A 63 -5.89 0.96 5.39
N LEU A 64 -5.41 0.10 4.50
CA LEU A 64 -4.41 -0.92 4.82
C LEU A 64 -2.98 -0.39 4.68
N ALA A 65 -2.82 0.64 3.86
CA ALA A 65 -1.58 1.38 3.67
C ALA A 65 -1.88 2.80 3.18
N THR A 66 -0.94 3.70 3.41
CA THR A 66 -0.93 5.06 2.86
C THR A 66 0.42 5.30 2.18
N VAL A 67 0.42 5.94 1.02
CA VAL A 67 1.66 6.44 0.39
C VAL A 67 1.74 7.93 0.69
N TRP A 68 2.82 8.33 1.37
CA TRP A 68 3.05 9.71 1.81
C TRP A 68 4.54 10.03 1.96
N ARG A 69 4.92 11.32 1.90
CA ARG A 69 6.31 11.81 2.03
C ARG A 69 7.04 11.11 3.16
N SER A 70 8.24 10.59 2.91
CA SER A 70 9.09 10.11 4.01
C SER A 70 9.53 11.31 4.85
N ARG A 71 9.78 11.09 6.15
CA ARG A 71 10.35 12.09 7.05
C ARG A 71 11.69 12.65 6.53
N ASP A 72 12.50 11.79 5.92
CA ASP A 72 13.80 12.18 5.38
C ASP A 72 13.67 12.92 4.03
N ASP A 73 12.47 12.93 3.43
CA ASP A 73 12.18 13.49 2.09
C ASP A 73 11.47 14.86 2.15
N GLU A 74 11.50 15.55 3.30
CA GLU A 74 10.83 16.86 3.47
C GLU A 74 11.34 17.94 2.49
N SER A 75 12.58 17.79 1.99
CA SER A 75 13.19 18.70 1.00
C SER A 75 13.05 18.25 -0.46
N SER A 76 12.48 17.06 -0.70
CA SER A 76 12.31 16.49 -2.03
C SER A 76 11.07 17.08 -2.73
N ALA A 77 11.14 17.19 -4.05
CA ALA A 77 9.99 17.60 -4.85
C ALA A 77 8.82 16.64 -4.62
N LEU A 78 7.61 17.20 -4.45
CA LEU A 78 6.35 16.51 -4.14
C LEU A 78 6.00 15.35 -5.08
N GLU A 79 6.51 15.43 -6.31
CA GLU A 79 6.33 14.53 -7.44
C GLU A 79 7.16 13.24 -7.36
N ALA A 80 8.16 13.19 -6.46
CA ALA A 80 8.87 11.95 -6.16
C ALA A 80 7.96 11.06 -5.30
N TRP A 81 7.34 10.00 -5.87
CA TRP A 81 6.44 9.20 -5.02
C TRP A 81 7.16 8.73 -3.74
N PRO A 82 6.48 8.88 -2.62
CA PRO A 82 7.15 8.83 -1.35
C PRO A 82 7.05 7.45 -0.68
N ALA A 83 7.33 7.40 0.62
CA ALA A 83 7.33 6.18 1.41
C ALA A 83 5.94 5.50 1.43
N LEU A 84 5.94 4.17 1.43
CA LEU A 84 4.75 3.38 1.72
C LEU A 84 4.68 3.13 3.23
N HIS A 85 3.63 3.64 3.85
CA HIS A 85 3.31 3.43 5.25
C HIS A 85 2.31 2.30 5.41
N LEU A 86 2.60 1.35 6.29
CA LEU A 86 1.72 0.22 6.64
C LEU A 86 1.97 -0.22 8.08
N SER A 87 1.08 -1.01 8.66
CA SER A 87 1.25 -1.61 9.99
C SER A 87 1.20 -3.13 9.87
N ILE A 88 2.07 -3.85 10.57
CA ILE A 88 2.09 -5.32 10.60
C ILE A 88 2.22 -5.78 12.05
N GLY A 89 1.26 -6.56 12.54
CA GLY A 89 1.29 -7.07 13.92
C GLY A 89 1.28 -5.94 14.95
N GLY A 90 0.67 -4.80 14.60
CA GLY A 90 0.61 -3.61 15.41
C GLY A 90 1.85 -2.70 15.36
N GLN A 91 2.88 -3.03 14.57
CA GLN A 91 4.07 -2.22 14.40
C GLN A 91 3.98 -1.37 13.12
N PRO A 92 4.16 -0.03 13.21
CA PRO A 92 4.17 0.83 12.03
C PRO A 92 5.51 0.70 11.27
N HIS A 93 5.42 0.69 9.95
CA HIS A 93 6.55 0.63 9.04
C HIS A 93 6.44 1.74 7.99
N ALA A 94 7.59 2.33 7.63
CA ALA A 94 7.73 3.26 6.52
C ALA A 94 8.78 2.70 5.56
N LEU A 95 8.33 2.26 4.38
CA LEU A 95 9.19 1.63 3.38
C LEU A 95 9.62 2.66 2.33
N ARG A 96 10.88 2.61 1.92
CA ARG A 96 11.43 3.55 0.93
C ARG A 96 11.14 3.06 -0.47
N ARG A 97 10.76 3.99 -1.36
CA ARG A 97 10.50 3.67 -2.77
C ARG A 97 11.78 3.22 -3.46
N GLU A 98 11.69 2.13 -4.21
CA GLU A 98 12.76 1.66 -5.09
C GLU A 98 12.64 2.28 -6.49
N GLY A 99 13.79 2.44 -7.16
CA GLY A 99 13.86 2.89 -8.54
C GLY A 99 13.73 4.41 -8.70
N PRO A 100 13.51 4.89 -9.94
CA PRO A 100 13.49 6.32 -10.23
C PRO A 100 12.27 7.00 -9.62
N HIS A 101 12.49 8.20 -9.11
CA HIS A 101 11.44 9.09 -8.67
C HIS A 101 10.72 9.67 -9.89
N SER A 102 9.40 9.49 -9.95
CA SER A 102 8.54 10.00 -11.03
C SER A 102 7.11 10.20 -10.53
N ASP A 103 6.42 11.17 -11.12
CA ASP A 103 4.98 11.37 -10.92
C ASP A 103 4.19 10.25 -11.62
N ILE A 104 3.75 9.26 -10.85
CA ILE A 104 2.99 8.12 -11.37
C ILE A 104 1.57 8.51 -11.75
N GLU A 105 0.97 9.48 -11.06
CA GLU A 105 -0.40 9.89 -11.37
C GLU A 105 -0.44 10.47 -12.77
N THR A 106 0.40 11.48 -13.01
CA THR A 106 0.55 12.09 -14.34
C THR A 106 0.98 11.06 -15.38
N ALA A 107 1.99 10.22 -15.10
CA ALA A 107 2.48 9.24 -16.05
C ALA A 107 1.43 8.18 -16.44
N THR A 108 0.65 7.68 -15.49
CA THR A 108 -0.38 6.66 -15.75
C THR A 108 -1.61 7.25 -16.44
N LEU A 109 -2.00 8.49 -16.12
CA LEU A 109 -3.07 9.22 -16.81
C LEU A 109 -2.70 9.57 -18.25
N GLN A 110 -1.49 10.07 -18.50
CA GLN A 110 -1.06 10.43 -19.86
C GLN A 110 -0.93 9.21 -20.77
N ARG A 111 -0.35 8.12 -20.25
CA ARG A 111 -0.09 6.90 -21.04
C ARG A 111 -1.28 5.94 -21.06
N GLN A 112 -2.32 6.21 -20.28
CA GLN A 112 -3.51 5.36 -20.12
C GLN A 112 -3.13 3.89 -19.85
N ARG A 113 -2.16 3.69 -18.95
CA ARG A 113 -1.62 2.38 -18.61
C ARG A 113 -1.34 2.27 -17.12
N GLY A 114 -1.27 1.05 -16.63
CA GLY A 114 -0.87 0.74 -15.26
C GLY A 114 0.62 0.96 -14.99
N GLU A 115 1.01 0.81 -13.73
CA GLU A 115 2.39 0.98 -13.26
C GLU A 115 2.70 -0.04 -12.15
N THR A 116 3.97 -0.41 -12.01
CA THR A 116 4.42 -1.26 -10.89
C THR A 116 5.38 -0.49 -10.02
N LEU A 117 5.12 -0.53 -8.71
CA LEU A 117 5.85 0.23 -7.71
C LEU A 117 6.35 -0.70 -6.63
N ARG A 118 7.53 -0.40 -6.12
CA ARG A 118 8.22 -1.24 -5.13
C ARG A 118 8.76 -0.39 -4.00
N TRP A 119 8.72 -0.96 -2.80
CA TRP A 119 9.31 -0.37 -1.62
C TRP A 119 9.97 -1.45 -0.76
N SER A 120 11.03 -1.07 -0.04
CA SER A 120 11.71 -1.92 0.92
C SER A 120 12.16 -1.16 2.16
N ASP A 121 12.38 -1.88 3.26
CA ASP A 121 13.07 -1.36 4.44
C ASP A 121 14.60 -1.45 4.29
N ALA A 122 15.31 -0.84 5.26
CA ALA A 122 16.76 -0.97 5.37
C ALA A 122 17.11 -2.40 5.85
N GLY A 123 17.47 -3.26 4.91
CA GLY A 123 17.77 -4.68 5.17
C GLY A 123 16.92 -5.66 4.36
N ALA A 124 15.88 -5.18 3.67
CA ALA A 124 14.98 -5.95 2.82
C ALA A 124 14.29 -7.14 3.52
N GLU A 125 14.13 -7.08 4.85
CA GLU A 125 13.30 -8.03 5.58
C GLU A 125 11.82 -7.78 5.32
N LEU A 126 11.46 -6.54 4.97
CA LEU A 126 10.11 -6.13 4.62
C LEU A 126 10.13 -5.41 3.27
N SER A 127 9.32 -5.91 2.32
CA SER A 127 9.12 -5.27 1.02
C SER A 127 7.65 -5.28 0.60
N ALA A 128 7.30 -4.36 -0.29
CA ALA A 128 5.98 -4.26 -0.87
C ALA A 128 6.07 -4.01 -2.39
N GLU A 129 5.18 -4.64 -3.14
CA GLU A 129 4.99 -4.39 -4.56
C GLU A 129 3.52 -4.06 -4.82
N LEU A 130 3.26 -2.90 -5.42
CA LEU A 130 1.94 -2.46 -5.84
C LEU A 130 1.86 -2.45 -7.36
N ARG A 131 0.99 -3.31 -7.91
CA ARG A 131 0.68 -3.33 -9.34
C ARG A 131 -0.62 -2.60 -9.59
N LEU A 132 -0.55 -1.44 -10.23
CA LEU A 132 -1.69 -0.61 -10.58
C LEU A 132 -2.19 -0.98 -11.97
N GLY A 133 -3.51 -1.05 -12.13
CA GLY A 133 -4.18 -1.08 -13.43
C GLY A 133 -4.29 0.30 -14.06
N VAL A 134 -5.14 0.43 -15.08
CA VAL A 134 -5.39 1.73 -15.75
C VAL A 134 -6.14 2.66 -14.79
N PRO A 135 -5.69 3.92 -14.61
CA PRO A 135 -6.38 4.89 -13.77
C PRO A 135 -7.72 5.33 -14.33
N SER A 136 -8.58 5.81 -13.43
CA SER A 136 -9.69 6.69 -13.77
C SER A 136 -9.59 7.99 -12.99
N LEU A 137 -9.84 9.11 -13.65
CA LEU A 137 -9.91 10.43 -13.02
C LEU A 137 -11.37 10.87 -12.87
N SER A 138 -11.71 11.38 -11.70
CA SER A 138 -12.92 12.15 -11.45
C SER A 138 -12.57 13.55 -10.98
N VAL A 139 -13.44 14.51 -11.28
CA VAL A 139 -13.35 15.89 -10.80
C VAL A 139 -14.56 16.21 -9.95
N GLU A 140 -14.37 17.03 -8.92
CA GLU A 140 -15.44 17.55 -8.10
C GLU A 140 -15.89 18.91 -8.62
N GLU A 141 -17.16 19.01 -9.00
CA GLU A 141 -17.82 20.26 -9.39
C GLU A 141 -19.12 20.38 -8.58
N ASP A 142 -19.30 21.49 -7.85
CA ASP A 142 -20.46 21.74 -7.00
C ASP A 142 -20.80 20.58 -6.03
N GLY A 143 -19.76 19.94 -5.46
CA GLY A 143 -19.89 18.81 -4.54
C GLY A 143 -20.28 17.48 -5.19
N ARG A 144 -20.24 17.40 -6.54
CA ARG A 144 -20.52 16.18 -7.30
C ARG A 144 -19.26 15.69 -8.02
N TRP A 145 -18.99 14.40 -7.88
CA TRP A 145 -17.89 13.73 -8.56
C TRP A 145 -18.30 13.23 -9.94
N THR A 146 -17.69 13.81 -10.98
CA THR A 146 -17.91 13.41 -12.37
C THR A 146 -16.68 12.69 -12.91
N ARG A 147 -16.85 11.46 -13.39
CA ARG A 147 -15.76 10.71 -14.03
C ARG A 147 -15.47 11.28 -15.41
N LEU A 148 -14.20 11.62 -15.65
CA LEU A 148 -13.76 12.13 -16.95
C LEU A 148 -13.46 11.00 -17.95
N PRO A 149 -13.68 11.25 -19.25
CA PRO A 149 -13.17 10.39 -20.31
C PRO A 149 -11.64 10.26 -20.24
N ALA A 150 -11.12 9.06 -20.53
CA ALA A 150 -9.69 8.74 -20.52
C ALA A 150 -8.84 9.75 -21.32
N ALA A 151 -9.32 10.15 -22.50
CA ALA A 151 -8.63 11.09 -23.39
C ALA A 151 -8.46 12.50 -22.80
N GLN A 152 -9.31 12.89 -21.84
CA GLN A 152 -9.30 14.22 -21.21
C GLN A 152 -8.54 14.22 -19.88
N ALA A 153 -8.29 13.05 -19.29
CA ALA A 153 -7.86 12.94 -17.91
C ALA A 153 -6.46 13.53 -17.65
N GLY A 154 -5.51 13.30 -18.56
CA GLY A 154 -4.15 13.86 -18.43
C GLY A 154 -4.12 15.39 -18.55
N GLN A 155 -4.96 15.96 -19.42
CA GLN A 155 -5.06 17.43 -19.57
C GLN A 155 -5.78 18.06 -18.38
N ALA A 156 -6.88 17.45 -17.93
CA ALA A 156 -7.64 17.94 -16.78
C ALA A 156 -6.77 17.99 -15.52
N ARG A 157 -5.99 16.94 -15.23
CA ARG A 157 -5.10 16.91 -14.07
C ARG A 157 -4.04 18.03 -14.06
N ALA A 158 -3.61 18.47 -15.24
CA ALA A 158 -2.59 19.52 -15.39
C ALA A 158 -3.16 20.95 -15.36
N ALA A 159 -4.47 21.12 -15.53
CA ALA A 159 -5.13 22.41 -15.68
C ALA A 159 -5.93 22.86 -14.44
N MET A 160 -5.92 22.08 -13.36
CA MET A 160 -6.80 22.31 -12.21
C MET A 160 -6.08 23.06 -11.10
N ASP A 161 -6.36 24.36 -11.05
CA ASP A 161 -5.98 25.26 -9.96
C ASP A 161 -7.12 25.41 -8.92
N ASP A 162 -8.39 25.16 -9.29
CA ASP A 162 -9.57 25.53 -8.49
C ASP A 162 -10.54 24.38 -8.14
N ALA A 163 -10.22 23.12 -8.45
CA ALA A 163 -11.15 22.01 -8.24
C ALA A 163 -10.49 20.71 -7.76
N SER A 164 -11.20 19.96 -6.93
CA SER A 164 -10.71 18.69 -6.39
C SER A 164 -10.66 17.62 -7.47
N THR A 165 -9.61 16.81 -7.47
CA THR A 165 -9.43 15.64 -8.34
C THR A 165 -9.33 14.37 -7.52
N LEU A 166 -9.87 13.29 -8.07
CA LEU A 166 -9.82 11.96 -7.49
C LEU A 166 -9.41 10.95 -8.54
N THR A 167 -8.16 10.52 -8.47
CA THR A 167 -7.65 9.44 -9.32
C THR A 167 -7.79 8.12 -8.58
N ARG A 168 -8.36 7.12 -9.26
CA ARG A 168 -8.54 5.76 -8.74
C ARG A 168 -7.81 4.75 -9.60
N TRP A 169 -7.16 3.78 -8.95
CA TRP A 169 -6.63 2.58 -9.59
C TRP A 169 -7.18 1.34 -8.91
N LYS A 170 -7.47 0.31 -9.71
CA LYS A 170 -7.61 -1.06 -9.23
C LYS A 170 -6.28 -1.77 -9.39
N GLY A 171 -5.89 -2.59 -8.43
CA GLY A 171 -4.57 -3.20 -8.44
C GLY A 171 -4.42 -4.39 -7.52
N HIS A 172 -3.17 -4.79 -7.32
CA HIS A 172 -2.78 -5.82 -6.37
C HIS A 172 -1.63 -5.32 -5.51
N LEU A 173 -1.78 -5.42 -4.19
CA LEU A 173 -0.68 -5.21 -3.27
C LEU A 173 -0.13 -6.57 -2.84
N THR A 174 1.19 -6.71 -2.96
CA THR A 174 1.97 -7.79 -2.38
C THR A 174 2.83 -7.22 -1.26
N VAL A 175 2.82 -7.85 -0.10
CA VAL A 175 3.72 -7.55 1.02
C VAL A 175 4.50 -8.81 1.37
N THR A 176 5.81 -8.70 1.47
CA THR A 176 6.71 -9.81 1.80
C THR A 176 7.43 -9.49 3.11
N VAL A 177 7.30 -10.37 4.10
CA VAL A 177 7.95 -10.26 5.41
C VAL A 177 8.81 -11.49 5.64
N ARG A 178 10.13 -11.33 5.69
CA ARG A 178 11.11 -12.42 5.88
C ARG A 178 10.85 -13.62 4.95
N GLY A 179 10.56 -13.31 3.67
CA GLY A 179 10.26 -14.29 2.63
C GLY A 179 8.82 -14.83 2.61
N GLN A 180 7.98 -14.50 3.60
CA GLN A 180 6.56 -14.87 3.61
C GLN A 180 5.74 -13.83 2.86
N ARG A 181 4.95 -14.27 1.86
CA ARG A 181 4.20 -13.39 0.97
C ARG A 181 2.72 -13.34 1.33
N TRP A 182 2.20 -12.13 1.48
CA TRP A 182 0.78 -11.82 1.50
C TRP A 182 0.42 -11.02 0.24
N GLN A 183 -0.73 -11.31 -0.38
CA GLN A 183 -1.18 -10.59 -1.58
C GLN A 183 -2.70 -10.48 -1.62
N ARG A 184 -3.22 -9.30 -1.95
CA ARG A 184 -4.66 -9.05 -2.16
C ARG A 184 -4.91 -8.02 -3.24
N GLU A 185 -6.12 -8.06 -3.80
CA GLU A 185 -6.67 -6.99 -4.63
C GLU A 185 -6.91 -5.74 -3.78
N VAL A 186 -6.59 -4.59 -4.37
CA VAL A 186 -6.68 -3.30 -3.70
C VAL A 186 -7.29 -2.24 -4.62
N GLU A 187 -7.89 -1.24 -4.00
CA GLU A 187 -8.25 0.02 -4.64
C GLU A 187 -7.35 1.11 -4.07
N VAL A 188 -6.81 1.94 -4.95
CA VAL A 188 -5.88 3.02 -4.61
C VAL A 188 -6.55 4.33 -5.01
N GLU A 189 -6.58 5.29 -4.09
CA GLU A 189 -7.20 6.59 -4.29
C GLU A 189 -6.17 7.70 -4.03
N SER A 190 -6.00 8.58 -5.01
CA SER A 190 -5.27 9.84 -4.88
C SER A 190 -6.28 10.96 -4.90
N LEU A 191 -6.45 11.65 -3.77
CA LEU A 191 -7.30 12.83 -3.65
C LEU A 191 -6.41 14.06 -3.61
N CYS A 192 -6.71 15.03 -4.48
CA CYS A 192 -6.07 16.33 -4.47
C CYS A 192 -7.15 17.41 -4.42
N GLY A 193 -7.16 18.23 -3.38
CA GLY A 193 -8.04 19.41 -3.28
C GLY A 193 -7.37 20.67 -3.84
N PRO A 194 -8.12 21.78 -3.95
CA PRO A 194 -7.55 23.10 -4.24
C PRO A 194 -6.64 23.62 -3.11
#